data_AF-A0A0M3HLI4-F1
#
_entry.id   AF-A0A0M3HLI4-F1
#
_cell.length_a   1.000
_cell.length_b   1.000
_cell.length_c   1.000
_cell.angle_alpha   90.00
_cell.angle_beta   90.00
_cell.angle_gamma   90.00
#
_symmetry.space_group_name_H-M   'P 1'
#
loop_
_entity.id
_entity.type
_entity.pdbx_description
1 polymer ?
#
loop_
_entity_poly.entity_id
_entity_poly.type
_entity_poly.pdbx_seq_one_letter_code
_entity_poly.pdbx_strand_id
1 'polypeptide(L)'
;MLISFEFDVLYKEDEVKDCFRMSSEEKQNAKKLLTIDSDASGMAVQPWSELNFHILTDAVLNKTIAVVDKITGNVITCGKITIKGKLSDWESAKNRSNVLMSSIWCILLIFVYLLR
;
A
#
# COMPACT_ATOMS: atom_id res chain seq x y z
N MET A 1 12.84 -22.44 -23.31
CA MET A 1 12.44 -21.03 -23.15
C MET A 1 11.17 -21.05 -22.31
N LEU A 2 11.28 -20.76 -21.01
CA LEU A 2 10.09 -20.67 -20.16
C LEU A 2 9.37 -19.37 -20.54
N ILE A 3 8.12 -19.49 -20.95
CA ILE A 3 7.26 -18.32 -21.19
C ILE A 3 6.95 -17.77 -19.81
N SER A 4 7.60 -16.65 -19.45
CA SER A 4 7.33 -15.90 -18.23
C SER A 4 6.47 -14.70 -18.59
N PHE A 5 5.33 -14.53 -17.92
CA PHE A 5 4.51 -13.32 -18.05
C PHE A 5 4.77 -12.40 -16.87
N GLU A 6 5.01 -11.13 -17.18
CA GLU A 6 5.29 -10.11 -16.18
C GLU A 6 4.04 -9.25 -15.95
N PHE A 7 3.75 -8.97 -14.68
CA PHE A 7 2.65 -8.11 -14.29
C PHE A 7 3.13 -7.01 -13.35
N ASP A 8 2.65 -5.79 -13.58
CA ASP A 8 2.92 -4.65 -12.73
C ASP A 8 1.82 -4.51 -11.69
N VAL A 9 2.23 -4.45 -10.41
CA VAL A 9 1.31 -4.14 -9.31
C VAL A 9 1.30 -2.62 -9.12
N LEU A 10 0.15 -2.02 -9.40
CA LEU A 10 -0.08 -0.59 -9.33
C LEU A 10 -0.91 -0.24 -8.10
N TYR A 11 -0.61 0.91 -7.52
CA TYR A 11 -1.39 1.52 -6.46
C TYR A 11 -1.89 2.90 -6.87
N LYS A 12 -3.16 3.16 -6.58
CA LYS A 12 -3.79 4.46 -6.79
C LYS A 12 -4.30 5.00 -5.46
N GLU A 13 -4.06 6.30 -5.27
CA GLU A 13 -4.47 7.02 -4.07
C GLU A 13 -5.99 7.13 -3.92
N ASP A 14 -6.70 7.13 -5.03
CA ASP A 14 -8.15 7.26 -5.08
C ASP A 14 -8.86 5.92 -5.24
N GLU A 15 -10.11 5.89 -4.79
CA GLU A 15 -11.03 4.82 -5.13
C GLU A 15 -11.42 4.90 -6.61
N VAL A 16 -11.13 3.84 -7.37
CA VAL A 16 -11.63 3.71 -8.75
C VAL A 16 -12.95 2.95 -8.72
N LYS A 17 -14.04 3.58 -9.18
CA LYS A 17 -15.38 2.95 -9.26
C LYS A 17 -15.40 1.66 -10.07
N ASP A 18 -14.66 1.63 -11.18
CA ASP A 18 -14.44 0.46 -12.01
C ASP A 18 -12.94 0.31 -12.30
N CYS A 19 -12.24 -0.39 -11.40
CA CYS A 19 -10.79 -0.56 -11.49
C CYS A 19 -10.34 -1.47 -12.64
N PHE A 20 -11.25 -2.23 -13.28
CA PHE A 20 -10.92 -2.99 -14.49
C PHE A 20 -10.82 -2.08 -15.72
N ARG A 21 -11.51 -0.93 -15.70
CA ARG A 21 -11.54 0.05 -16.79
C ARG A 21 -10.74 1.31 -16.48
N MET A 22 -9.58 1.14 -15.83
CA MET A 22 -8.65 2.24 -15.60
C MET A 22 -8.21 2.89 -16.92
N SER A 23 -8.35 4.21 -17.00
CA SER A 23 -7.88 5.00 -18.13
C SER A 23 -6.35 4.99 -18.20
N SER A 24 -5.79 5.35 -19.36
CA SER A 24 -4.33 5.47 -19.51
C SER A 24 -3.73 6.52 -18.57
N GLU A 25 -4.45 7.62 -18.32
CA GLU A 25 -4.06 8.66 -17.38
C GLU A 25 -4.04 8.12 -15.94
N GLU A 26 -5.04 7.34 -15.54
CA GLU A 26 -5.09 6.73 -14.22
C GLU A 26 -3.96 5.72 -13.99
N LYS A 27 -3.54 5.00 -15.04
CA LYS A 27 -2.39 4.09 -14.99
C LYS A 27 -1.07 4.85 -14.89
N GLN A 28 -0.92 5.96 -15.61
CA GLN A 28 0.29 6.80 -15.54
C GLN A 28 0.43 7.50 -14.19
N ASN A 29 -0.68 7.91 -13.59
CA ASN A 29 -0.71 8.55 -12.28
C ASN A 29 -0.62 7.54 -11.12
N ALA A 30 -0.76 6.23 -11.39
CA ALA A 30 -0.61 5.20 -10.37
C ALA A 30 0.86 4.96 -10.02
N LYS A 31 1.11 4.74 -8.73
CA LYS A 31 2.44 4.35 -8.23
C LYS A 31 2.66 2.87 -8.50
N LYS A 32 3.69 2.53 -9.27
CA LYS A 32 4.16 1.15 -9.41
C LYS A 32 4.80 0.68 -8.10
N LEU A 33 4.31 -0.44 -7.55
CA LEU A 33 4.81 -1.04 -6.31
C LEU A 33 5.94 -2.03 -6.58
N LEU A 34 5.66 -2.99 -7.47
CA LEU A 34 6.59 -4.05 -7.84
C LEU A 34 6.17 -4.67 -9.19
N THR A 35 7.02 -5.53 -9.73
CA THR A 35 6.72 -6.39 -10.87
C THR A 35 6.72 -7.83 -10.36
N ILE A 36 5.67 -8.59 -10.69
CA ILE A 36 5.59 -10.03 -10.41
C ILE A 36 5.74 -10.82 -11.69
N ASP A 37 6.46 -11.93 -11.60
CA ASP A 37 6.60 -12.89 -12.68
C ASP A 37 5.71 -14.09 -12.39
N SER A 38 5.00 -14.55 -13.41
CA SER A 38 4.25 -15.80 -13.35
C SER A 38 4.97 -16.93 -14.06
N ASP A 39 4.72 -18.14 -13.57
CA ASP A 39 5.11 -19.36 -14.26
C ASP A 39 4.23 -19.64 -15.49
N ALA A 40 4.56 -20.69 -16.24
CA ALA A 40 3.83 -21.09 -17.44
C ALA A 40 2.36 -21.50 -17.18
N SER A 41 1.96 -21.72 -15.93
CA SER A 41 0.57 -21.98 -15.54
C SER A 41 -0.22 -20.70 -15.22
N GLY A 42 0.44 -19.54 -15.23
CA GLY A 42 -0.14 -18.25 -14.86
C GLY A 42 -0.17 -18.02 -13.35
N MET A 43 0.56 -18.82 -12.56
CA MET A 43 0.69 -18.60 -11.12
C MET A 43 1.91 -17.73 -10.83
N ALA A 44 1.70 -16.68 -10.03
CA ALA A 44 2.76 -15.83 -9.50
C ALA A 44 2.79 -15.95 -7.98
N VAL A 45 3.97 -16.25 -7.42
CA VAL A 45 4.19 -16.29 -5.97
C VAL A 45 5.31 -15.32 -5.63
N GLN A 46 4.94 -14.20 -5.00
CA GLN A 46 5.89 -13.20 -4.54
C GLN A 46 6.15 -13.41 -3.03
N PRO A 47 7.40 -13.65 -2.61
CA PRO A 47 7.77 -13.64 -1.19
C PRO A 47 7.48 -12.28 -0.56
N TRP A 48 7.39 -12.23 0.78
CA TRP A 48 7.21 -10.98 1.51
C TRP A 48 8.28 -9.96 1.09
N SER A 49 7.83 -8.88 0.45
CA SER A 49 8.67 -7.75 0.06
C SER A 49 8.29 -6.55 0.90
N GLU A 50 9.29 -5.89 1.48
CA GLU A 50 9.08 -4.56 2.04
C GLU A 50 8.75 -3.59 0.92
N LEU A 51 7.51 -3.11 0.91
CA LEU A 51 7.12 -2.03 0.04
C LEU A 51 7.46 -0.74 0.74
N ASN A 52 8.23 0.13 0.07
CA ASN A 52 8.51 1.46 0.58
C ASN A 52 7.25 2.32 0.46
N PHE A 53 6.41 2.14 1.47
CA PHE A 53 5.02 2.52 1.52
C PHE A 53 4.77 3.07 2.90
N HIS A 54 4.47 4.37 3.00
CA HIS A 54 4.08 4.99 4.27
C HIS A 54 2.66 4.53 4.65
N ILE A 55 2.52 3.25 5.02
CA ILE A 55 1.25 2.59 5.39
C ILE A 55 0.65 3.16 6.68
N LEU A 56 1.47 3.87 7.47
CA LEU A 56 1.12 4.37 8.79
C LEU A 56 0.76 5.87 8.82
N THR A 57 0.80 6.56 7.69
CA THR A 57 0.25 7.92 7.54
C THR A 57 -1.14 7.82 6.90
N ASP A 58 -2.13 7.50 7.73
CA ASP A 58 -3.60 7.64 7.62
C ASP A 58 -4.39 7.42 6.31
N ALA A 59 -3.82 7.15 5.14
CA ALA A 59 -4.64 7.09 3.92
C ALA A 59 -4.67 5.73 3.21
N VAL A 60 -3.95 4.67 3.60
CA VAL A 60 -3.85 3.47 2.73
C VAL A 60 -5.17 2.69 2.57
N LEU A 61 -6.14 2.89 3.47
CA LEU A 61 -7.46 2.26 3.40
C LEU A 61 -8.33 2.89 2.29
N ASN A 62 -9.19 2.08 1.68
CA ASN A 62 -10.08 2.48 0.57
C ASN A 62 -9.35 2.91 -0.72
N LYS A 63 -8.02 2.73 -0.77
CA LYS A 63 -7.22 2.92 -1.97
C LYS A 63 -7.25 1.70 -2.86
N THR A 64 -6.93 1.89 -4.14
CA THR A 64 -7.05 0.86 -5.16
C THR A 64 -5.69 0.21 -5.43
N ILE A 65 -5.65 -1.13 -5.45
CA ILE A 65 -4.55 -1.92 -6.02
C ILE A 65 -5.04 -2.55 -7.31
N ALA A 66 -4.22 -2.51 -8.35
CA ALA A 66 -4.49 -3.17 -9.62
C ALA A 66 -3.25 -3.96 -10.08
N VAL A 67 -3.47 -5.11 -10.70
CA VAL A 67 -2.44 -5.91 -11.36
C VAL A 67 -2.65 -5.77 -12.84
N VAL A 68 -1.63 -5.29 -13.53
CA VAL A 68 -1.67 -4.96 -14.96
C VAL A 68 -0.69 -5.84 -15.71
N ASP A 69 -1.16 -6.49 -16.77
CA ASP A 69 -0.29 -7.18 -17.71
C ASP A 69 0.63 -6.16 -18.38
N LYS A 70 1.94 -6.36 -18.27
CA LYS A 70 2.94 -5.42 -18.75
C LYS A 70 2.98 -5.32 -20.28
N ILE A 71 2.61 -6.38 -20.98
CA ILE A 71 2.61 -6.45 -22.45
C ILE A 71 1.34 -5.82 -23.00
N THR A 72 0.18 -6.21 -22.49
CA THR A 72 -1.11 -5.75 -23.02
C THR A 72 -1.58 -4.44 -22.40
N GLY A 73 -1.05 -4.09 -21.22
CA GLY A 73 -1.50 -2.96 -20.42
C GLY A 73 -2.89 -3.17 -19.81
N ASN A 74 -3.46 -4.37 -19.89
CA ASN A 74 -4.79 -4.67 -19.38
C ASN A 74 -4.78 -4.95 -17.89
N VAL A 75 -5.80 -4.48 -17.17
CA VAL A 75 -6.00 -4.81 -15.76
C VAL A 75 -6.52 -6.24 -15.68
N ILE A 76 -5.76 -7.12 -15.04
CA ILE A 76 -6.10 -8.54 -14.89
C ILE A 76 -6.90 -8.77 -13.61
N THR A 77 -6.54 -8.06 -12.54
CA THR A 77 -7.28 -8.07 -11.28
C THR A 77 -7.09 -6.76 -10.55
N CYS A 78 -8.06 -6.38 -9.74
CA CYS A 78 -7.98 -5.17 -8.93
C CYS A 78 -8.88 -5.28 -7.69
N GLY A 79 -8.60 -4.45 -6.70
CA GLY A 79 -9.35 -4.45 -5.45
C GLY A 79 -8.98 -3.27 -4.56
N LYS A 80 -9.73 -3.14 -3.47
CA LYS A 80 -9.50 -2.12 -2.46
C LYS A 80 -8.67 -2.68 -1.31
N ILE A 81 -7.83 -1.84 -0.74
CA ILE A 81 -7.12 -2.18 0.50
C ILE A 81 -8.09 -2.03 1.68
N THR A 82 -8.30 -3.13 2.38
CA THR A 82 -9.15 -3.19 3.57
C THR A 82 -8.41 -3.79 4.75
N ILE A 83 -8.81 -3.44 5.97
CA ILE A 83 -8.29 -4.08 7.17
C ILE A 83 -8.84 -5.51 7.23
N LYS A 84 -7.94 -6.48 7.31
CA LYS A 84 -8.29 -7.85 7.66
C LYS A 84 -8.37 -7.96 9.18
N GLY A 85 -9.58 -7.88 9.74
CA GLY A 85 -9.83 -7.97 11.18
C GLY A 85 -10.75 -6.87 11.70
N LYS A 86 -10.72 -6.61 13.01
CA LYS A 86 -11.52 -5.55 13.63
C LYS A 86 -10.83 -4.20 13.45
N LEU A 87 -11.61 -3.19 13.06
CA LEU A 87 -11.15 -1.80 12.93
C LEU A 87 -10.59 -1.26 14.27
N SER A 88 -11.23 -1.60 15.39
CA SER A 88 -10.81 -1.19 16.74
C SER A 88 -9.38 -1.62 17.09
N ASP A 89 -8.99 -2.82 16.65
CA ASP A 89 -7.68 -3.39 16.97
C ASP A 89 -6.59 -2.67 16.17
N TRP A 90 -6.88 -2.35 14.90
CA TRP A 90 -6.01 -1.56 14.05
C TRP A 90 -5.85 -0.12 14.56
N GLU A 91 -6.94 0.55 14.95
CA GLU A 91 -6.90 1.90 15.54
C GLU A 91 -6.10 1.91 16.84
N SER A 92 -6.27 0.89 17.68
CA SER A 92 -5.51 0.73 18.92
C SER A 92 -4.02 0.56 18.67
N ALA A 93 -3.63 -0.24 17.68
CA ALA A 93 -2.23 -0.42 17.28
C ALA A 93 -1.62 0.88 16.72
N LYS A 94 -2.38 1.60 15.88
CA LYS A 94 -1.98 2.90 15.33
C LYS A 94 -1.78 3.96 16.42
N ASN A 95 -2.70 4.06 17.37
CA ASN A 95 -2.65 5.12 18.38
C ASN A 95 -1.59 4.88 19.45
N ARG A 96 -1.20 3.62 19.73
CA ARG A 96 -0.12 3.32 20.68
C ARG A 96 1.23 3.93 20.28
N SER A 97 1.54 4.03 19.00
CA SER A 97 2.81 4.63 18.55
C SER A 97 2.86 6.14 18.80
N ASN A 98 1.74 6.84 18.63
CA ASN A 98 1.65 8.29 18.80
C ASN A 98 1.70 8.72 20.28
N VAL A 99 1.14 7.93 21.19
CA VAL A 99 1.15 8.24 22.64
C VAL A 99 2.59 8.25 23.21
N LEU A 100 3.45 7.34 22.76
CA LEU A 100 4.86 7.29 23.17
C LEU A 100 5.64 8.53 22.71
N MET A 101 5.44 9.00 21.48
CA MET A 101 6.11 10.22 20.99
C MET A 101 5.64 11.49 21.69
N SER A 102 4.33 11.61 21.96
CA SER A 102 3.76 12.79 22.63
C SER A 102 4.25 12.91 24.08
N SER A 103 4.30 11.80 24.81
CA SER A 103 4.76 11.77 26.20
C SER A 103 6.25 12.11 26.36
N ILE A 104 7.11 11.65 25.44
CA ILE A 104 8.54 12.02 25.42
C ILE A 104 8.71 13.54 25.23
N TRP A 105 7.91 14.14 24.35
CA TRP A 105 8.00 15.57 24.07
C TRP A 105 7.58 16.43 25.27
N CYS A 106 6.53 16.01 26.00
CA CYS A 106 6.12 16.66 27.24
C CYS A 106 7.20 16.59 28.34
N ILE A 107 7.88 15.45 28.47
CA ILE A 107 8.95 15.28 29.47
C ILE A 107 10.14 16.19 29.15
N LEU A 108 10.54 16.30 27.88
CA LEU A 108 11.62 17.20 27.45
C LEU A 108 11.31 18.68 27.76
N LEU A 109 10.06 19.12 27.57
CA LEU A 109 9.64 20.48 27.91
C LEU A 109 9.74 20.75 29.42
N ILE A 110 9.38 19.77 30.25
CA ILE A 110 9.51 19.86 31.72
C ILE A 110 10.99 19.94 32.13
N PHE A 111 11.86 19.11 31.55
CA PHE A 111 13.30 19.15 31.84
C PHE A 111 13.94 20.50 31.46
N VAL A 112 13.58 21.08 30.31
CA VAL A 112 14.08 22.40 29.90
C VAL A 112 13.59 23.50 30.85
N TYR A 113 12.35 23.42 31.34
CA TYR A 113 11.82 24.38 32.31
C TYR A 113 12.52 24.29 33.68
N LEU A 114 12.86 23.09 34.15
CA LEU A 114 13.52 22.88 35.45
C LEU A 114 15.02 23.17 35.45
N LEU A 115 15.67 23.17 34.29
CA LEU A 115 17.11 23.48 34.12
C LEU A 115 17.40 24.97 33.88
N ARG A 116 16.36 25.81 33.86
CA ARG A 116 16.44 27.27 33.68
C ARG A 116 16.23 28.00 35.00
#